data_AF-A0A4Q5ZB41-F1
#
_entry.id   AF-A0A4Q5ZB41-F1
#
_cell.length_a   1.000
_cell.length_b   1.000
_cell.length_c   1.000
_cell.angle_alpha   90.00
_cell.angle_beta   90.00
_cell.angle_gamma   90.00
#
_symmetry.space_group_name_H-M   'P 1'
#
loop_
_entity.id
_entity.type
_entity.pdbx_description
1 polymer ?
#
loop_
_entity_poly.entity_id
_entity_poly.type
_entity_poly.pdbx_seq_one_letter_code
_entity_poly.pdbx_strand_id
1 'polypeptide(L)'
;MKVSLHFKWLEKLIFLLLISSLSTTKAQTVVSAWTFDSGVATTVVSNFGAEPAILYADGTNGSSSWSGLESFGGSTINDPRSQTNASNSFSVVGGSPSNNGKGIVFRVPMSGYENPLLSYATRGTSSGFSSQTWSYSTNGATFTTMGQVTGTTSTSYSAKNQSTHAFLDLSAIDVVDNVPFIYLRVVFAGSSNATGNNRIDNVVVRASALPDATPPTVISNAATGITPTSAVLNATINANGTATNASFLFGTTSNPGTTLAGTPLEITGTGNTEVSASPGALLVNTRYYFRAVGTSETVVNGNVLNFYTLANTPNPSDVSNPSTSTLDVEISSNGNPAQTQFAIQETAGQYVQGNGSLGSTAVWQTADAWSVITVTGLNAATTYTFRVKARNGDLVETGFSGPVSGTTVGMFEPIVTVVAPLPPFGSICVNTQAIQSFTIDATNLDGSNITIGSLQGFSYSLSE
;
A
#
# COMPACT_ATOMS: atom_id res chain seq x y z
N MET A 1 -42.13 31.44 -48.33
CA MET A 1 -41.83 32.33 -47.16
C MET A 1 -41.96 31.50 -45.89
N LYS A 2 -41.09 31.74 -44.90
CA LYS A 2 -40.79 30.96 -43.65
C LYS A 2 -39.67 29.92 -43.84
N VAL A 3 -38.40 30.32 -43.76
CA VAL A 3 -37.57 30.75 -42.60
C VAL A 3 -37.04 29.54 -41.81
N SER A 4 -35.74 29.34 -42.03
CA SER A 4 -34.76 28.49 -41.35
C SER A 4 -34.73 28.70 -39.83
N LEU A 5 -34.41 27.64 -39.08
CA LEU A 5 -33.43 27.70 -37.98
C LEU A 5 -32.86 26.31 -37.70
N HIS A 6 -31.53 26.27 -37.70
CA HIS A 6 -30.63 25.13 -37.54
C HIS A 6 -30.66 24.55 -36.11
N PHE A 7 -30.51 23.22 -35.97
CA PHE A 7 -29.71 22.65 -34.88
C PHE A 7 -28.92 21.43 -35.38
N LYS A 8 -27.62 21.50 -35.14
CA LYS A 8 -26.55 20.65 -35.68
C LYS A 8 -26.16 19.54 -34.67
N TRP A 9 -26.01 18.32 -35.20
CA TRP A 9 -24.95 17.33 -34.94
C TRP A 9 -24.63 16.86 -33.50
N LEU A 10 -24.89 15.57 -33.23
CA LEU A 10 -24.08 14.76 -32.30
C LEU A 10 -24.18 13.25 -32.63
N GLU A 11 -23.45 12.80 -33.65
CA GLU A 11 -23.07 11.38 -33.77
C GLU A 11 -21.79 11.16 -32.95
N LYS A 12 -21.89 10.40 -31.85
CA LYS A 12 -20.73 9.98 -31.06
C LYS A 12 -20.09 8.75 -31.70
N LEU A 13 -18.99 9.04 -32.39
CA LEU A 13 -17.92 8.16 -32.82
C LEU A 13 -17.56 7.12 -31.74
N ILE A 14 -17.67 5.82 -32.06
CA ILE A 14 -17.08 4.73 -31.27
C ILE A 14 -15.58 4.74 -31.57
N PHE A 15 -14.78 5.17 -30.60
CA PHE A 15 -13.32 5.14 -30.68
C PHE A 15 -12.84 3.74 -30.24
N LEU A 16 -12.47 2.90 -31.21
CA LEU A 16 -11.76 1.66 -30.96
C LEU A 16 -10.33 2.03 -30.55
N LEU A 17 -10.04 1.98 -29.26
CA LEU A 17 -8.69 2.21 -28.73
C LEU A 17 -7.83 0.98 -29.06
N LEU A 18 -7.21 0.98 -30.25
CA LEU A 18 -6.12 0.06 -30.56
C LEU A 18 -4.93 0.51 -29.71
N ILE A 19 -4.72 -0.11 -28.56
CA ILE A 19 -3.47 0.04 -27.80
C ILE A 19 -2.41 -0.68 -28.63
N SER A 20 -1.74 0.03 -29.53
CA SER A 20 -0.43 -0.39 -29.99
C SER A 20 0.49 -0.27 -28.79
N SER A 21 0.94 -1.40 -28.26
CA SER A 21 2.13 -1.42 -27.42
C SER A 21 3.24 -0.78 -28.23
N LEU A 22 3.59 0.46 -27.91
CA LEU A 22 4.85 1.04 -28.30
C LEU A 22 5.92 0.26 -27.54
N SER A 23 6.32 -0.89 -28.08
CA SER A 23 7.61 -1.48 -27.74
C SER A 23 8.65 -0.47 -28.23
N THR A 24 9.19 0.32 -27.32
CA THR A 24 10.44 1.01 -27.56
C THR A 24 11.50 -0.08 -27.72
N THR A 25 11.70 -0.55 -28.95
CA THR A 25 12.82 -1.44 -29.27
C THR A 25 14.09 -0.61 -29.06
N LYS A 26 14.75 -0.81 -27.90
CA LYS A 26 16.08 -0.26 -27.68
C LYS A 26 16.96 -0.80 -28.82
N ALA A 27 17.71 0.09 -29.48
CA ALA A 27 18.62 -0.32 -30.56
C ALA A 27 19.62 -1.36 -30.01
N GLN A 28 19.90 -2.39 -30.79
CA GLN A 28 20.82 -3.45 -30.37
C GLN A 28 22.24 -2.91 -30.17
N THR A 29 22.80 -3.18 -29.00
CA THR A 29 24.16 -2.79 -28.63
C THR A 29 25.15 -3.92 -28.90
N VAL A 30 26.44 -3.58 -29.10
CA VAL A 30 27.51 -4.59 -29.13
C VAL A 30 27.78 -5.04 -27.69
N VAL A 31 27.39 -6.28 -27.38
CA VAL A 31 27.62 -6.89 -26.07
C VAL A 31 29.04 -7.46 -25.98
N SER A 32 29.54 -8.03 -27.07
CA SER A 32 30.91 -8.53 -27.15
C SER A 32 31.40 -8.52 -28.58
N ALA A 33 32.69 -8.22 -28.77
CA ALA A 33 33.31 -8.44 -30.08
C ALA A 33 34.79 -8.80 -30.00
N TRP A 34 35.24 -9.65 -30.92
CA TRP A 34 36.63 -10.04 -31.14
C TRP A 34 37.08 -9.60 -32.51
N THR A 35 37.94 -8.58 -32.56
CA THR A 35 38.60 -8.06 -33.76
C THR A 35 40.00 -8.64 -33.96
N PHE A 36 40.47 -9.44 -32.99
CA PHE A 36 41.74 -10.17 -33.01
C PHE A 36 42.99 -9.32 -33.24
N ASP A 37 42.93 -8.00 -33.03
CA ASP A 37 44.03 -7.08 -33.35
C ASP A 37 45.36 -7.48 -32.67
N SER A 38 45.29 -8.10 -31.48
CA SER A 38 46.42 -8.59 -30.70
C SER A 38 46.94 -9.98 -31.08
N GLY A 39 46.47 -10.55 -32.19
CA GLY A 39 46.85 -11.90 -32.65
C GLY A 39 45.94 -13.00 -32.09
N VAL A 40 46.47 -14.23 -32.04
CA VAL A 40 45.71 -15.43 -31.66
C VAL A 40 46.33 -16.15 -30.46
N ALA A 41 45.48 -16.74 -29.64
CA ALA A 41 45.85 -17.60 -28.51
C ALA A 41 44.75 -18.64 -28.28
N THR A 42 45.01 -19.65 -27.46
CA THR A 42 43.98 -20.65 -27.09
C THR A 42 42.89 -20.07 -26.19
N THR A 43 43.11 -18.88 -25.62
CA THR A 43 42.12 -18.09 -24.88
C THR A 43 42.25 -16.63 -25.31
N VAL A 44 41.18 -16.00 -25.77
CA VAL A 44 41.21 -14.61 -26.27
C VAL A 44 40.09 -13.79 -25.63
N VAL A 45 40.45 -12.72 -24.92
CA VAL A 45 39.48 -11.76 -24.35
C VAL A 45 38.92 -10.89 -25.48
N SER A 46 37.64 -10.56 -25.40
CA SER A 46 37.00 -9.66 -26.35
C SER A 46 37.64 -8.26 -26.34
N ASN A 47 37.67 -7.62 -27.50
CA ASN A 47 38.13 -6.25 -27.67
C ASN A 47 37.06 -5.23 -27.26
N PHE A 48 35.79 -5.65 -27.26
CA PHE A 48 34.62 -4.83 -26.91
C PHE A 48 33.67 -5.59 -26.00
N GLY A 49 32.89 -4.86 -25.22
CA GLY A 49 31.88 -5.36 -24.29
C GLY A 49 31.94 -4.65 -22.94
N ALA A 50 30.85 -4.69 -22.17
CA ALA A 50 30.78 -4.12 -20.82
C ALA A 50 31.51 -4.99 -19.79
N GLU A 51 31.47 -6.31 -19.99
CA GLU A 51 32.16 -7.32 -19.17
C GLU A 51 33.07 -8.17 -20.08
N PRO A 52 34.18 -8.73 -19.55
CA PRO A 52 35.13 -9.49 -20.35
C PRO A 52 34.49 -10.79 -20.87
N ALA A 53 34.25 -10.85 -22.17
CA ALA A 53 33.89 -12.06 -22.90
C ALA A 53 35.16 -12.80 -23.33
N ILE A 54 35.08 -14.13 -23.47
CA ILE A 54 36.25 -14.96 -23.72
C ILE A 54 35.98 -15.97 -24.84
N LEU A 55 36.90 -16.05 -25.81
CA LEU A 55 37.01 -17.16 -26.75
C LEU A 55 37.88 -18.26 -26.13
N TYR A 56 37.42 -19.51 -26.19
CA TYR A 56 38.14 -20.72 -25.78
C TYR A 56 38.42 -21.64 -26.97
N ALA A 57 39.66 -22.10 -27.04
CA ALA A 57 40.18 -23.09 -27.98
C ALA A 57 41.20 -24.03 -27.28
N ASP A 58 41.11 -24.13 -25.95
CA ASP A 58 42.04 -24.85 -25.07
C ASP A 58 41.50 -26.23 -24.63
N GLY A 59 40.24 -26.56 -24.92
CA GLY A 59 39.59 -27.79 -24.44
C GLY A 59 38.65 -27.57 -23.25
N THR A 60 38.53 -26.33 -22.77
CA THR A 60 37.60 -25.96 -21.69
C THR A 60 36.29 -25.41 -22.26
N ASN A 61 35.25 -25.33 -21.42
CA ASN A 61 33.96 -24.70 -21.75
C ASN A 61 33.31 -25.22 -23.05
N GLY A 62 33.54 -26.50 -23.38
CA GLY A 62 33.00 -27.15 -24.58
C GLY A 62 33.78 -26.89 -25.87
N SER A 63 34.90 -26.17 -25.80
CA SER A 63 35.86 -26.04 -26.90
C SER A 63 36.70 -27.32 -27.06
N SER A 64 37.32 -27.49 -28.21
CA SER A 64 38.37 -28.50 -28.42
C SER A 64 39.74 -27.92 -28.08
N SER A 65 40.71 -28.76 -27.74
CA SER A 65 42.12 -28.33 -27.64
C SER A 65 42.73 -28.16 -29.04
N TRP A 66 43.16 -26.93 -29.35
CA TRP A 66 43.80 -26.57 -30.60
C TRP A 66 45.31 -26.35 -30.44
N SER A 67 46.08 -26.93 -31.36
CA SER A 67 47.55 -26.78 -31.44
C SER A 67 48.03 -26.14 -32.76
N GLY A 68 47.10 -25.67 -33.59
CA GLY A 68 47.35 -25.05 -34.90
C GLY A 68 46.52 -23.78 -35.11
N LEU A 69 46.61 -22.87 -34.13
CA LEU A 69 46.02 -21.55 -34.24
C LEU A 69 47.03 -20.62 -34.90
N GLU A 70 46.63 -19.98 -35.99
CA GLU A 70 47.49 -19.07 -36.76
C GLU A 70 46.84 -17.69 -36.86
N SER A 71 47.68 -16.66 -36.94
CA SER A 71 47.23 -15.29 -37.20
C SER A 71 47.57 -14.88 -38.61
N PHE A 72 46.62 -14.26 -39.29
CA PHE A 72 46.79 -13.71 -40.64
C PHE A 72 46.15 -12.32 -40.73
N GLY A 73 46.47 -11.57 -41.79
CA GLY A 73 45.80 -10.31 -42.10
C GLY A 73 44.27 -10.45 -42.12
N GLY A 74 43.61 -9.60 -41.34
CA GLY A 74 42.16 -9.54 -41.17
C GLY A 74 41.46 -8.72 -42.26
N SER A 75 40.28 -8.19 -41.92
CA SER A 75 39.43 -7.40 -42.81
C SER A 75 38.69 -6.32 -42.04
N THR A 76 38.19 -5.30 -42.74
CA THR A 76 37.24 -4.33 -42.17
C THR A 76 35.79 -4.84 -42.19
N ILE A 77 35.54 -6.03 -42.74
CA ILE A 77 34.19 -6.60 -42.88
C ILE A 77 33.68 -7.01 -41.51
N ASN A 78 32.45 -6.62 -41.18
CA ASN A 78 31.80 -6.88 -39.89
C ASN A 78 32.52 -6.27 -38.67
N ASP A 79 33.50 -5.40 -38.88
CA ASP A 79 34.16 -4.67 -37.79
C ASP A 79 33.15 -3.73 -37.09
N PRO A 80 32.96 -3.84 -35.76
CA PRO A 80 31.97 -3.03 -35.05
C PRO A 80 32.40 -1.58 -34.79
N ARG A 81 33.65 -1.21 -35.11
CA ARG A 81 34.21 0.13 -34.86
C ARG A 81 33.70 1.17 -35.86
N SER A 82 33.64 2.42 -35.43
CA SER A 82 33.37 3.57 -36.31
C SER A 82 34.52 3.84 -37.29
N GLN A 83 35.76 3.58 -36.86
CA GLN A 83 36.95 3.52 -37.71
C GLN A 83 37.41 2.07 -37.77
N THR A 84 37.09 1.40 -38.86
CA THR A 84 37.38 -0.03 -39.03
C THR A 84 38.86 -0.25 -39.32
N ASN A 85 39.37 -1.42 -38.92
CA ASN A 85 40.77 -1.79 -39.11
C ASN A 85 40.86 -3.27 -39.55
N ALA A 86 41.66 -3.55 -40.58
CA ALA A 86 41.90 -4.87 -41.12
C ALA A 86 43.19 -5.50 -40.56
N SER A 87 43.33 -5.54 -39.23
CA SER A 87 44.56 -5.97 -38.56
C SER A 87 44.78 -7.49 -38.72
N ASN A 88 44.37 -8.28 -37.74
CA ASN A 88 44.65 -9.70 -37.64
C ASN A 88 43.34 -10.48 -37.63
N SER A 89 43.42 -11.78 -37.86
CA SER A 89 42.28 -12.70 -37.81
C SER A 89 42.64 -13.97 -37.07
N PHE A 90 41.62 -14.66 -36.57
CA PHE A 90 41.75 -15.94 -35.88
C PHE A 90 41.63 -17.09 -36.87
N SER A 91 42.72 -17.82 -37.09
CA SER A 91 42.72 -18.94 -38.04
C SER A 91 42.87 -20.29 -37.37
N VAL A 92 42.00 -21.21 -37.78
CA VAL A 92 42.08 -22.64 -37.48
C VAL A 92 42.62 -23.38 -38.71
N VAL A 93 43.54 -24.32 -38.49
CA VAL A 93 44.16 -25.13 -39.56
C VAL A 93 43.70 -26.59 -39.52
N GLY A 94 43.71 -27.24 -40.69
CA GLY A 94 43.29 -28.61 -40.90
C GLY A 94 44.08 -29.63 -40.08
N GLY A 95 45.36 -29.39 -39.81
CA GLY A 95 46.21 -30.18 -38.92
C GLY A 95 46.45 -31.65 -39.31
N SER A 96 47.33 -32.33 -38.57
CA SER A 96 47.58 -33.77 -38.62
C SER A 96 47.69 -34.35 -37.20
N PRO A 97 46.85 -35.33 -36.78
CA PRO A 97 45.70 -35.84 -37.52
C PRO A 97 44.67 -34.73 -37.79
N SER A 98 43.82 -34.93 -38.81
CA SER A 98 42.87 -33.90 -39.25
C SER A 98 42.01 -33.37 -38.09
N ASN A 99 42.00 -32.05 -37.90
CA ASN A 99 41.23 -31.27 -36.92
C ASN A 99 39.73 -31.17 -37.28
N ASN A 100 39.23 -31.97 -38.23
CA ASN A 100 37.81 -32.04 -38.55
C ASN A 100 36.99 -32.44 -37.30
N GLY A 101 35.89 -31.73 -37.06
CA GLY A 101 35.04 -31.90 -35.89
C GLY A 101 35.49 -31.14 -34.64
N LYS A 102 36.62 -30.42 -34.68
CA LYS A 102 37.03 -29.55 -33.58
C LYS A 102 36.26 -28.23 -33.58
N GLY A 103 36.02 -27.69 -32.40
CA GLY A 103 35.32 -26.42 -32.22
C GLY A 103 36.04 -25.42 -31.32
N ILE A 104 35.66 -24.15 -31.47
CA ILE A 104 36.00 -23.06 -30.56
C ILE A 104 34.71 -22.50 -29.96
N VAL A 105 34.80 -21.89 -28.78
CA VAL A 105 33.64 -21.40 -28.03
C VAL A 105 33.81 -19.94 -27.65
N PHE A 106 32.79 -19.12 -27.88
CA PHE A 106 32.70 -17.75 -27.42
C PHE A 106 31.76 -17.70 -26.20
N ARG A 107 32.29 -17.36 -25.04
CA ARG A 107 31.53 -17.11 -23.80
C ARG A 107 31.19 -15.63 -23.72
N VAL A 108 29.91 -15.31 -23.80
CA VAL A 108 29.37 -13.95 -23.93
C VAL A 108 28.51 -13.64 -22.71
N PRO A 109 28.73 -12.52 -22.00
CA PRO A 109 27.86 -12.08 -20.90
C PRO A 109 26.49 -11.66 -21.44
N MET A 110 25.39 -12.06 -20.79
CA MET A 110 24.02 -11.72 -21.22
C MET A 110 23.12 -11.18 -20.10
N SER A 111 23.65 -10.96 -18.89
CA SER A 111 22.88 -10.32 -17.82
C SER A 111 22.43 -8.92 -18.23
N GLY A 112 21.13 -8.64 -18.10
CA GLY A 112 20.56 -7.36 -18.54
C GLY A 112 20.30 -7.25 -20.04
N TYR A 113 20.48 -8.32 -20.82
CA TYR A 113 20.28 -8.32 -22.28
C TYR A 113 19.37 -9.47 -22.73
N GLU A 114 18.70 -9.27 -23.87
CA GLU A 114 17.86 -10.23 -24.57
C GLU A 114 18.08 -10.14 -26.09
N ASN A 115 17.59 -11.14 -26.83
CA ASN A 115 17.60 -11.16 -28.29
C ASN A 115 18.99 -11.07 -28.94
N PRO A 116 19.92 -12.00 -28.63
CA PRO A 116 21.27 -11.94 -29.18
C PRO A 116 21.31 -12.21 -30.70
N LEU A 117 22.13 -11.44 -31.40
CA LEU A 117 22.48 -11.62 -32.81
C LEU A 117 23.98 -11.86 -32.95
N LEU A 118 24.34 -12.94 -33.64
CA LEU A 118 25.72 -13.26 -33.97
C LEU A 118 26.04 -12.81 -35.41
N SER A 119 27.17 -12.12 -35.59
CA SER A 119 27.75 -11.90 -36.91
C SER A 119 29.27 -12.04 -36.89
N TYR A 120 29.86 -12.41 -38.02
CA TYR A 120 31.31 -12.52 -38.15
C TYR A 120 31.75 -12.43 -39.62
N ALA A 121 33.02 -12.12 -39.85
CA ALA A 121 33.65 -12.26 -41.16
C ALA A 121 34.41 -13.58 -41.24
N THR A 122 34.33 -14.26 -42.39
CA THR A 122 35.10 -15.49 -42.60
C THR A 122 35.59 -15.65 -44.04
N ARG A 123 36.75 -16.29 -44.18
CA ARG A 123 37.36 -16.77 -45.43
C ARG A 123 38.10 -18.08 -45.19
N GLY A 124 38.64 -18.68 -46.23
CA GLY A 124 39.52 -19.85 -46.09
C GLY A 124 40.39 -20.11 -47.31
N THR A 125 40.97 -21.30 -47.36
CA THR A 125 41.67 -21.83 -48.53
C THR A 125 40.81 -22.87 -49.24
N SER A 126 41.17 -23.21 -50.49
CA SER A 126 40.45 -24.25 -51.27
C SER A 126 40.45 -25.62 -50.60
N SER A 127 41.41 -25.89 -49.72
CA SER A 127 41.56 -27.11 -48.93
C SER A 127 41.16 -26.98 -47.45
N GLY A 128 40.63 -25.82 -47.05
CA GLY A 128 40.16 -25.54 -45.70
C GLY A 128 38.84 -26.26 -45.36
N PHE A 129 38.34 -26.02 -44.17
CA PHE A 129 37.05 -26.51 -43.69
C PHE A 129 35.90 -25.97 -44.55
N SER A 130 35.07 -26.89 -45.04
CA SER A 130 33.91 -26.62 -45.90
C SER A 130 32.60 -26.48 -45.11
N SER A 131 32.63 -26.63 -43.78
CA SER A 131 31.48 -26.38 -42.91
C SER A 131 31.85 -25.74 -41.58
N GLN A 132 30.90 -24.95 -41.07
CA GLN A 132 30.92 -24.33 -39.75
C GLN A 132 29.55 -24.57 -39.10
N THR A 133 29.47 -25.52 -38.17
CA THR A 133 28.23 -25.80 -37.42
C THR A 133 28.21 -24.99 -36.15
N TRP A 134 27.19 -24.15 -36.00
CA TRP A 134 27.01 -23.30 -34.84
C TRP A 134 26.02 -23.90 -33.84
N SER A 135 26.35 -23.79 -32.56
CA SER A 135 25.53 -24.24 -31.43
C SER A 135 25.56 -23.22 -30.30
N TYR A 136 24.54 -23.21 -29.44
CA TYR A 136 24.52 -22.42 -28.21
C TYR A 136 24.45 -23.32 -26.97
N SER A 137 24.82 -22.77 -25.81
CA SER A 137 24.67 -23.37 -24.49
C SER A 137 24.57 -22.29 -23.43
N THR A 138 23.90 -22.57 -22.31
CA THR A 138 23.86 -21.72 -21.11
C THR A 138 24.77 -22.21 -19.99
N ASN A 139 25.35 -23.41 -20.14
CA ASN A 139 26.18 -24.05 -19.11
C ASN A 139 27.60 -24.42 -19.60
N GLY A 140 27.91 -24.23 -20.88
CA GLY A 140 29.22 -24.51 -21.47
C GLY A 140 29.55 -26.01 -21.61
N ALA A 141 28.59 -26.91 -21.35
CA ALA A 141 28.79 -28.36 -21.44
C ALA A 141 27.85 -29.01 -22.47
N THR A 142 26.55 -28.73 -22.37
CA THR A 142 25.53 -29.27 -23.28
C THR A 142 25.20 -28.22 -24.33
N PHE A 143 25.36 -28.56 -25.61
CA PHE A 143 25.18 -27.63 -26.72
C PHE A 143 24.03 -28.04 -27.63
N THR A 144 23.19 -27.08 -27.98
CA THR A 144 22.08 -27.23 -28.92
C THR A 144 22.47 -26.60 -30.26
N THR A 145 22.35 -27.36 -31.36
CA THR A 145 22.68 -26.88 -32.70
C THR A 145 21.69 -25.81 -33.17
N MET A 146 22.21 -24.68 -33.63
CA MET A 146 21.45 -23.59 -34.27
C MET A 146 21.33 -23.83 -35.77
N GLY A 147 22.44 -24.16 -36.41
CA GLY A 147 22.49 -24.39 -37.85
C GLY A 147 23.92 -24.51 -38.37
N GLN A 148 24.05 -24.63 -39.69
CA GLN A 148 25.33 -24.80 -40.36
C GLN A 148 25.52 -23.74 -41.44
N VAL A 149 26.69 -23.11 -41.42
CA VAL A 149 27.18 -22.25 -42.50
C VAL A 149 28.05 -23.10 -43.42
N THR A 150 27.84 -22.98 -44.74
CA THR A 150 28.79 -23.51 -45.72
C THR A 150 30.13 -22.77 -45.52
N GLY A 151 31.16 -23.50 -45.11
CA GLY A 151 32.47 -22.95 -44.82
C GLY A 151 33.07 -22.32 -46.07
N THR A 152 33.66 -21.14 -45.92
CA THR A 152 34.27 -20.42 -47.03
C THR A 152 35.60 -21.08 -47.41
N THR A 153 35.64 -21.75 -48.55
CA THR A 153 36.89 -22.20 -49.21
C THR A 153 37.46 -21.14 -50.17
N SER A 154 36.90 -19.93 -50.10
CA SER A 154 37.29 -18.75 -50.88
C SER A 154 38.33 -17.90 -50.14
N THR A 155 39.24 -17.30 -50.89
CA THR A 155 40.28 -16.40 -50.38
C THR A 155 39.78 -14.99 -50.04
N SER A 156 38.52 -14.67 -50.33
CA SER A 156 37.91 -13.38 -49.96
C SER A 156 37.10 -13.49 -48.67
N TYR A 157 37.21 -12.48 -47.80
CA TYR A 157 36.34 -12.37 -46.63
C TYR A 157 34.90 -12.13 -47.04
N SER A 158 33.98 -12.76 -46.32
CA SER A 158 32.54 -12.54 -46.46
C SER A 158 31.90 -12.47 -45.07
N ALA A 159 30.93 -11.59 -44.90
CA ALA A 159 30.14 -11.53 -43.67
C ALA A 159 29.19 -12.72 -43.58
N LYS A 160 28.91 -13.14 -42.35
CA LYS A 160 27.88 -14.10 -41.96
C LYS A 160 27.07 -13.45 -40.84
N ASN A 161 25.76 -13.42 -41.02
CA ASN A 161 24.80 -12.73 -40.17
C ASN A 161 23.38 -13.26 -40.44
N GLN A 162 22.38 -12.75 -39.74
CA GLN A 162 20.98 -13.15 -39.86
C GLN A 162 20.41 -13.03 -41.28
N SER A 163 20.85 -12.03 -42.06
CA SER A 163 20.37 -11.84 -43.45
C SER A 163 20.86 -12.93 -44.40
N THR A 164 22.01 -13.54 -44.11
CA THR A 164 22.55 -14.65 -44.90
C THR A 164 22.22 -16.02 -44.30
N HIS A 165 22.04 -16.09 -42.98
CA HIS A 165 21.76 -17.31 -42.23
C HIS A 165 20.86 -16.98 -41.04
N ALA A 166 19.55 -17.24 -41.16
CA ALA A 166 18.54 -16.85 -40.17
C ALA A 166 18.82 -17.35 -38.75
N PHE A 167 19.44 -18.53 -38.58
CA PHE A 167 19.76 -19.11 -37.26
C PHE A 167 20.85 -18.34 -36.48
N LEU A 168 21.51 -17.35 -37.09
CA LEU A 168 22.41 -16.44 -36.39
C LEU A 168 21.64 -15.31 -35.66
N ASP A 169 20.33 -15.26 -35.85
CA ASP A 169 19.39 -14.55 -34.99
C ASP A 169 18.87 -15.52 -33.92
N LEU A 170 19.23 -15.26 -32.66
CA LEU A 170 18.82 -16.07 -31.52
C LEU A 170 17.64 -15.44 -30.78
N SER A 171 16.98 -14.40 -31.33
CA SER A 171 15.85 -13.71 -30.68
C SER A 171 14.65 -14.60 -30.38
N ALA A 172 14.53 -15.75 -31.05
CA ALA A 172 13.48 -16.73 -30.78
C ALA A 172 13.88 -17.78 -29.71
N ILE A 173 15.01 -17.59 -29.00
CA ILE A 173 15.57 -18.55 -28.05
C ILE A 173 15.58 -17.95 -26.65
N ASP A 174 14.43 -17.88 -26.00
CA ASP A 174 14.26 -17.21 -24.68
C ASP A 174 15.22 -17.71 -23.59
N VAL A 175 15.68 -18.97 -23.67
CA VAL A 175 16.61 -19.56 -22.68
C VAL A 175 18.00 -18.91 -22.68
N VAL A 176 18.34 -18.10 -23.69
CA VAL A 176 19.61 -17.36 -23.76
C VAL A 176 19.50 -15.91 -23.26
N ASP A 177 18.31 -15.47 -22.86
CA ASP A 177 18.05 -14.11 -22.39
C ASP A 177 18.28 -13.96 -20.89
N ASN A 178 18.84 -12.83 -20.48
CA ASN A 178 19.14 -12.46 -19.08
C ASN A 178 19.91 -13.51 -18.27
N VAL A 179 20.68 -14.38 -18.92
CA VAL A 179 21.54 -15.36 -18.25
C VAL A 179 22.94 -14.78 -18.00
N PRO A 180 23.67 -15.23 -16.96
CA PRO A 180 25.02 -14.73 -16.69
C PRO A 180 25.95 -14.82 -17.91
N PHE A 181 25.94 -15.97 -18.59
CA PHE A 181 26.72 -16.19 -19.80
C PHE A 181 26.00 -17.14 -20.76
N ILE A 182 26.18 -16.89 -22.05
CA ILE A 182 25.90 -17.84 -23.12
C ILE A 182 27.22 -18.31 -23.73
N TYR A 183 27.21 -19.50 -24.32
CA TYR A 183 28.37 -20.10 -24.98
C TYR A 183 27.99 -20.41 -26.42
N LEU A 184 28.57 -19.68 -27.37
CA LEU A 184 28.38 -19.90 -28.80
C LEU A 184 29.54 -20.74 -29.32
N ARG A 185 29.27 -21.96 -29.76
CA ARG A 185 30.29 -22.87 -30.30
C ARG A 185 30.20 -22.93 -31.81
N VAL A 186 31.34 -22.84 -32.48
CA VAL A 186 31.48 -23.19 -33.90
C VAL A 186 32.37 -24.42 -34.04
N VAL A 187 31.87 -25.45 -34.72
CA VAL A 187 32.60 -26.68 -35.06
C VAL A 187 32.94 -26.67 -36.54
N PHE A 188 34.21 -26.91 -36.86
CA PHE A 188 34.73 -26.90 -38.22
C PHE A 188 34.89 -28.32 -38.77
N ALA A 189 34.45 -28.57 -39.99
CA ALA A 189 34.66 -29.86 -40.65
C ALA A 189 34.86 -29.73 -42.17
N GLY A 190 35.29 -30.83 -42.80
CA GLY A 190 35.49 -30.92 -44.25
C GLY A 190 36.82 -30.38 -44.77
N SER A 191 37.81 -30.14 -43.91
CA SER A 191 39.18 -29.85 -44.34
C SER A 191 39.79 -31.08 -45.03
N SER A 192 40.46 -30.85 -46.17
CA SER A 192 41.08 -31.89 -47.00
C SER A 192 42.61 -31.88 -46.96
N ASN A 193 43.22 -30.91 -46.26
CA ASN A 193 44.68 -30.79 -46.15
C ASN A 193 45.09 -30.25 -44.77
N ALA A 194 46.22 -30.74 -44.25
CA ALA A 194 46.77 -30.32 -42.95
C ALA A 194 47.06 -28.81 -42.85
N THR A 195 47.37 -28.15 -43.98
CA THR A 195 47.62 -26.69 -44.04
C THR A 195 46.41 -25.88 -44.48
N GLY A 196 45.31 -26.55 -44.87
CA GLY A 196 44.07 -25.87 -45.23
C GLY A 196 43.49 -25.14 -44.02
N ASN A 197 43.07 -23.89 -44.17
CA ASN A 197 42.62 -23.07 -43.04
C ASN A 197 41.32 -22.32 -43.32
N ASN A 198 40.63 -22.00 -42.23
CA ASN A 198 39.58 -20.99 -42.21
C ASN A 198 39.99 -19.91 -41.22
N ARG A 199 39.63 -18.68 -41.57
CA ARG A 199 39.87 -17.49 -40.79
C ARG A 199 38.53 -16.93 -40.39
N ILE A 200 38.41 -16.61 -39.11
CA ILE A 200 37.30 -15.85 -38.57
C ILE A 200 37.87 -14.52 -38.09
N ASP A 201 37.14 -13.46 -38.39
CA ASP A 201 37.50 -12.12 -38.01
C ASP A 201 36.25 -11.32 -37.63
N ASN A 202 36.43 -10.27 -36.82
CA ASN A 202 35.38 -9.39 -36.36
C ASN A 202 34.13 -10.16 -35.91
N VAL A 203 34.27 -11.08 -34.95
CA VAL A 203 33.11 -11.78 -34.37
C VAL A 203 32.39 -10.79 -33.47
N VAL A 204 31.12 -10.53 -33.73
CA VAL A 204 30.33 -9.55 -33.00
C VAL A 204 29.06 -10.23 -32.50
N VAL A 205 28.77 -10.05 -31.22
CA VAL A 205 27.47 -10.37 -30.64
C VAL A 205 26.78 -9.07 -30.25
N ARG A 206 25.62 -8.83 -30.83
CA ARG A 206 24.73 -7.72 -30.49
C ARG A 206 23.54 -8.24 -29.70
N ALA A 207 22.96 -7.44 -28.82
CA ALA A 207 21.72 -7.79 -28.12
C ALA A 207 20.95 -6.52 -27.76
N SER A 208 19.66 -6.67 -27.46
CA SER A 208 18.83 -5.61 -26.91
C SER A 208 19.01 -5.56 -25.40
N ALA A 209 19.20 -4.38 -24.81
CA ALA A 209 19.10 -4.25 -23.36
C ALA A 209 17.67 -4.58 -22.92
N LEU A 210 17.51 -5.29 -21.80
CA LEU A 210 16.21 -5.50 -21.21
C LEU A 210 15.50 -4.15 -20.99
N PRO A 211 14.18 -4.09 -21.12
CA PRO A 211 13.44 -2.91 -20.70
C PRO A 211 13.75 -2.59 -19.23
N ASP A 212 13.92 -1.30 -18.92
CA ASP A 212 14.15 -0.90 -17.53
C ASP A 212 12.92 -1.28 -16.70
N ALA A 213 13.13 -1.89 -15.54
CA ALA A 213 12.03 -2.21 -14.63
C ALA A 213 11.31 -0.91 -14.26
N THR A 214 10.05 -0.78 -14.67
CA THR A 214 9.18 0.33 -14.29
C THR A 214 8.82 0.16 -12.81
N PRO A 215 9.13 1.13 -11.94
CA PRO A 215 8.73 1.06 -10.54
C PRO A 215 7.20 0.98 -10.44
N PRO A 216 6.64 0.32 -9.41
CA PRO A 216 5.20 0.28 -9.22
C PRO A 216 4.63 1.68 -8.91
N THR A 217 3.36 1.89 -9.24
CA THR A 217 2.59 3.04 -8.78
C THR A 217 1.80 2.64 -7.54
N VAL A 218 1.94 3.39 -6.44
CA VAL A 218 1.34 3.05 -5.14
C VAL A 218 0.51 4.22 -4.62
N ILE A 219 -0.78 3.99 -4.36
CA ILE A 219 -1.70 4.98 -3.81
C ILE A 219 -2.35 4.41 -2.55
N SER A 220 -2.21 5.10 -1.42
CA SER A 220 -3.00 4.83 -0.22
C SER A 220 -4.39 5.43 -0.38
N ASN A 221 -5.44 4.68 -0.05
CA ASN A 221 -6.84 5.12 -0.05
C ASN A 221 -7.37 5.22 1.39
N ALA A 222 -8.47 5.94 1.59
CA ALA A 222 -9.08 6.10 2.93
C ALA A 222 -9.37 4.75 3.60
N ALA A 223 -9.18 4.68 4.92
CA ALA A 223 -9.55 3.50 5.71
C ALA A 223 -11.08 3.35 5.75
N THR A 224 -11.54 2.10 5.79
CA THR A 224 -12.98 1.73 5.85
C THR A 224 -13.22 0.74 6.99
N GLY A 225 -14.48 0.40 7.26
CA GLY A 225 -14.82 -0.60 8.29
C GLY A 225 -14.30 -0.24 9.69
N ILE A 226 -14.22 1.07 9.99
CA ILE A 226 -13.64 1.57 11.24
C ILE A 226 -14.60 1.27 12.38
N THR A 227 -14.09 0.58 13.39
CA THR A 227 -14.77 0.30 14.67
C THR A 227 -13.96 0.92 15.82
N PRO A 228 -14.36 0.74 17.09
CA PRO A 228 -13.54 1.18 18.21
C PRO A 228 -12.16 0.49 18.27
N THR A 229 -12.01 -0.72 17.71
CA THR A 229 -10.78 -1.51 17.87
C THR A 229 -10.25 -2.15 16.58
N SER A 230 -10.80 -1.79 15.42
CA SER A 230 -10.36 -2.29 14.11
C SER A 230 -10.62 -1.27 13.00
N ALA A 231 -9.94 -1.47 11.87
CA ALA A 231 -10.18 -0.79 10.61
C ALA A 231 -9.68 -1.66 9.45
N VAL A 232 -10.04 -1.30 8.23
CA VAL A 232 -9.47 -1.84 6.99
C VAL A 232 -8.71 -0.73 6.29
N LEU A 233 -7.41 -0.93 6.09
CA LEU A 233 -6.54 -0.04 5.31
C LEU A 233 -6.66 -0.42 3.84
N ASN A 234 -6.79 0.56 2.96
CA ASN A 234 -7.02 0.35 1.54
C ASN A 234 -5.94 1.02 0.69
N ALA A 235 -5.64 0.44 -0.47
CA ALA A 235 -4.70 0.96 -1.43
C ALA A 235 -5.06 0.54 -2.85
N THR A 236 -4.48 1.24 -3.82
CA THR A 236 -4.46 0.86 -5.22
C THR A 236 -3.01 0.79 -5.66
N ILE A 237 -2.58 -0.36 -6.17
CA ILE A 237 -1.22 -0.60 -6.66
C ILE A 237 -1.26 -1.04 -8.11
N ASN A 238 -0.43 -0.43 -8.94
CA ASN A 238 -0.14 -0.91 -10.29
C ASN A 238 1.31 -1.39 -10.33
N ALA A 239 1.51 -2.67 -10.65
CA ALA A 239 2.83 -3.28 -10.78
C ALA A 239 3.62 -2.75 -11.99
N ASN A 240 2.96 -2.05 -12.91
CA ASN A 240 3.52 -1.47 -14.13
C ASN A 240 4.30 -2.49 -15.00
N GLY A 241 3.98 -3.78 -14.89
CA GLY A 241 4.65 -4.88 -15.59
C GLY A 241 5.70 -5.63 -14.76
N THR A 242 6.14 -5.08 -13.63
CA THR A 242 7.13 -5.71 -12.74
C THR A 242 6.44 -6.26 -11.49
N ALA A 243 6.54 -7.57 -11.25
CA ALA A 243 5.94 -8.20 -10.07
C ALA A 243 6.30 -7.42 -8.78
N THR A 244 5.27 -7.07 -8.00
CA THR A 244 5.39 -6.14 -6.88
C THR A 244 4.68 -6.71 -5.66
N ASN A 245 5.41 -6.81 -4.53
CA ASN A 245 4.82 -7.18 -3.25
C ASN A 245 4.19 -5.96 -2.56
N ALA A 246 2.99 -6.12 -2.03
CA ALA A 246 2.26 -5.07 -1.33
C ALA A 246 2.30 -5.25 0.18
N SER A 247 2.46 -4.13 0.87
CA SER A 247 2.37 -4.03 2.32
C SER A 247 1.82 -2.67 2.74
N PHE A 248 1.55 -2.52 4.03
CA PHE A 248 1.22 -1.24 4.64
C PHE A 248 2.19 -0.96 5.78
N LEU A 249 2.59 0.29 5.95
CA LEU A 249 3.12 0.77 7.22
C LEU A 249 1.99 1.42 8.00
N PHE A 250 1.92 1.11 9.28
CA PHE A 250 0.87 1.54 10.20
C PHE A 250 1.46 1.98 11.55
N GLY A 251 0.80 2.91 12.26
CA GLY A 251 1.21 3.32 13.61
C GLY A 251 0.47 4.54 14.16
N THR A 252 0.76 4.94 15.40
CA THR A 252 0.13 6.10 16.08
C THR A 252 0.88 7.42 15.85
N THR A 253 1.97 7.41 15.08
CA THR A 253 2.73 8.60 14.71
C THR A 253 2.64 8.84 13.20
N SER A 254 2.85 10.08 12.76
CA SER A 254 2.81 10.46 11.35
C SER A 254 3.87 9.78 10.47
N ASN A 255 4.87 9.13 11.09
CA ASN A 255 5.81 8.24 10.42
C ASN A 255 5.51 6.79 10.83
N PRO A 256 4.53 6.13 10.20
CA PRO A 256 4.14 4.78 10.59
C PRO A 256 5.28 3.77 10.33
N GLY A 257 5.44 2.81 11.22
CA GLY A 257 6.59 1.88 11.21
C GLY A 257 6.24 0.40 11.34
N THR A 258 5.03 0.05 11.74
CA THR A 258 4.59 -1.34 11.84
C THR A 258 4.18 -1.84 10.46
N THR A 259 4.80 -2.90 9.97
CA THR A 259 4.47 -3.48 8.66
C THR A 259 3.32 -4.49 8.76
N LEU A 260 2.37 -4.40 7.84
CA LEU A 260 1.31 -5.37 7.61
C LEU A 260 1.38 -5.86 6.16
N ALA A 261 1.21 -7.17 5.95
CA ALA A 261 1.11 -7.72 4.61
C ALA A 261 -0.17 -7.24 3.91
N GLY A 262 -0.07 -6.87 2.63
CA GLY A 262 -1.22 -6.56 1.80
C GLY A 262 -1.93 -7.83 1.34
N THR A 263 -3.21 -7.70 1.02
CA THR A 263 -4.02 -8.72 0.35
C THR A 263 -4.61 -8.12 -0.92
N PRO A 264 -4.25 -8.59 -2.13
CA PRO A 264 -3.26 -9.65 -2.39
C PRO A 264 -1.83 -9.24 -2.01
N LEU A 265 -0.97 -10.25 -1.73
CA LEU A 265 0.44 -10.02 -1.37
C LEU A 265 1.28 -9.60 -2.57
N GLU A 266 1.10 -10.26 -3.72
CA GLU A 266 1.83 -9.98 -4.95
C GLU A 266 0.87 -9.46 -6.03
N ILE A 267 1.28 -8.42 -6.75
CA ILE A 267 0.59 -7.85 -7.91
C ILE A 267 1.48 -7.97 -9.14
N THR A 268 0.89 -8.39 -10.25
CA THR A 268 1.57 -8.54 -11.55
C THR A 268 0.82 -7.80 -12.65
N GLY A 269 1.48 -7.55 -13.79
CA GLY A 269 0.87 -6.91 -14.96
C GLY A 269 0.79 -5.39 -14.83
N THR A 270 -0.02 -4.77 -15.70
CA THR A 270 -0.09 -3.30 -15.87
C THR A 270 -1.42 -2.69 -15.41
N GLY A 271 -2.27 -3.47 -14.75
CA GLY A 271 -3.57 -3.04 -14.25
C GLY A 271 -3.48 -2.51 -12.82
N ASN A 272 -4.34 -1.54 -12.49
CA ASN A 272 -4.54 -1.13 -11.10
C ASN A 272 -5.21 -2.28 -10.33
N THR A 273 -4.65 -2.62 -9.18
CA THR A 273 -5.16 -3.67 -8.28
C THR A 273 -5.48 -3.06 -6.93
N GLU A 274 -6.66 -3.37 -6.39
CA GLU A 274 -7.02 -2.99 -5.03
C GLU A 274 -6.32 -3.91 -4.04
N VAL A 275 -5.75 -3.32 -2.99
CA VAL A 275 -5.04 -4.02 -1.94
C VAL A 275 -5.57 -3.55 -0.60
N SER A 276 -5.75 -4.48 0.34
CA SER A 276 -6.19 -4.16 1.70
C SER A 276 -5.33 -4.82 2.78
N ALA A 277 -5.41 -4.28 4.01
CA ALA A 277 -4.87 -4.90 5.20
C ALA A 277 -5.70 -4.52 6.43
N SER A 278 -5.88 -5.43 7.38
CA SER A 278 -6.67 -5.20 8.59
C SER A 278 -5.77 -5.24 9.82
N PRO A 279 -5.39 -4.09 10.40
CA PRO A 279 -4.70 -4.07 11.69
C PRO A 279 -5.61 -4.62 12.79
N GLY A 280 -5.09 -5.57 13.59
CA GLY A 280 -5.77 -6.08 14.77
C GLY A 280 -5.50 -5.25 16.02
N ALA A 281 -6.42 -5.31 17.00
CA ALA A 281 -6.26 -4.79 18.35
C ALA A 281 -5.91 -3.28 18.44
N LEU A 282 -6.68 -2.43 17.75
CA LEU A 282 -6.54 -0.99 17.86
C LEU A 282 -7.08 -0.46 19.19
N LEU A 283 -6.54 0.66 19.66
CA LEU A 283 -7.05 1.38 20.82
C LEU A 283 -8.26 2.23 20.44
N VAL A 284 -9.22 2.34 21.37
CA VAL A 284 -10.46 3.13 21.22
C VAL A 284 -10.13 4.63 21.08
N ASN A 285 -10.91 5.34 20.25
CA ASN A 285 -10.77 6.78 20.00
C ASN A 285 -9.29 7.25 19.89
N THR A 286 -8.52 6.54 19.07
CA THR A 286 -7.09 6.75 18.89
C THR A 286 -6.80 7.04 17.42
N ARG A 287 -5.97 8.06 17.16
CA ARG A 287 -5.53 8.40 15.81
C ARG A 287 -4.44 7.43 15.36
N TYR A 288 -4.61 6.87 14.17
CA TYR A 288 -3.60 6.08 13.49
C TYR A 288 -3.27 6.67 12.13
N TYR A 289 -2.02 6.50 11.73
CA TYR A 289 -1.48 6.87 10.43
C TYR A 289 -1.08 5.60 9.68
N PHE A 290 -1.22 5.63 8.37
CA PHE A 290 -0.80 4.53 7.51
C PHE A 290 -0.39 4.99 6.12
N ARG A 291 0.37 4.15 5.43
CA ARG A 291 0.62 4.25 4.00
C ARG A 291 0.77 2.88 3.38
N ALA A 292 0.37 2.73 2.13
CA ALA A 292 0.69 1.57 1.32
C ALA A 292 2.16 1.61 0.86
N VAL A 293 2.75 0.44 0.65
CA VAL A 293 4.12 0.25 0.17
C VAL A 293 4.13 -0.85 -0.88
N GLY A 294 4.66 -0.55 -2.06
CA GLY A 294 4.93 -1.52 -3.11
C GLY A 294 6.43 -1.77 -3.22
N THR A 295 6.83 -3.04 -3.21
CA THR A 295 8.23 -3.46 -3.27
C THR A 295 8.45 -4.37 -4.48
N SER A 296 9.26 -3.90 -5.42
CA SER A 296 9.83 -4.70 -6.52
C SER A 296 11.36 -4.69 -6.37
N GLU A 297 12.13 -4.35 -7.41
CA GLU A 297 13.56 -3.99 -7.29
C GLU A 297 13.76 -2.70 -6.47
N THR A 298 12.74 -1.85 -6.41
CA THR A 298 12.72 -0.62 -5.62
C THR A 298 11.51 -0.59 -4.69
N VAL A 299 11.59 0.22 -3.64
CA VAL A 299 10.48 0.47 -2.71
C VAL A 299 9.80 1.78 -3.08
N VAL A 300 8.49 1.72 -3.36
CA VAL A 300 7.65 2.89 -3.62
C VAL A 300 6.62 3.03 -2.51
N ASN A 301 6.59 4.21 -1.90
CA ASN A 301 5.65 4.54 -0.82
C ASN A 301 4.45 5.31 -1.38
N GLY A 302 3.24 4.95 -0.96
CA GLY A 302 2.06 5.78 -1.13
C GLY A 302 2.05 6.96 -0.15
N ASN A 303 1.06 7.85 -0.34
CA ASN A 303 0.82 8.97 0.57
C ASN A 303 0.46 8.48 1.99
N VAL A 304 0.85 9.24 3.01
CA VAL A 304 0.43 8.98 4.40
C VAL A 304 -0.99 9.50 4.61
N LEU A 305 -1.89 8.63 5.06
CA LEU A 305 -3.25 8.96 5.48
C LEU A 305 -3.42 8.67 6.99
N ASN A 306 -4.53 9.12 7.56
CA ASN A 306 -4.86 8.87 8.96
C ASN A 306 -6.36 8.68 9.17
N PHE A 307 -6.73 8.09 10.30
CA PHE A 307 -8.11 7.94 10.77
C PHE A 307 -8.13 7.85 12.31
N TYR A 308 -9.25 8.19 12.94
CA TYR A 308 -9.54 7.76 14.31
C TYR A 308 -10.37 6.48 14.33
N THR A 309 -10.03 5.56 15.24
CA THR A 309 -11.01 4.55 15.69
C THR A 309 -12.21 5.22 16.33
N LEU A 310 -13.34 4.51 16.37
CA LEU A 310 -14.56 5.05 16.98
C LEU A 310 -14.44 5.11 18.51
N ALA A 311 -15.27 5.94 19.13
CA ALA A 311 -15.48 5.90 20.57
C ALA A 311 -16.39 4.71 20.93
N ASN A 312 -16.21 4.15 22.12
CA ASN A 312 -17.19 3.22 22.68
C ASN A 312 -18.45 4.00 23.07
N THR A 313 -19.63 3.40 22.88
CA THR A 313 -20.87 3.96 23.43
C THR A 313 -20.74 4.03 24.96
N PRO A 314 -20.88 5.22 25.58
CA PRO A 314 -20.80 5.38 27.03
C PRO A 314 -22.07 4.86 27.72
N ASN A 315 -22.18 5.01 29.04
CA ASN A 315 -23.44 4.86 29.78
C ASN A 315 -23.50 5.88 30.94
N PRO A 316 -24.68 6.42 31.34
CA PRO A 316 -24.84 6.98 32.67
C PRO A 316 -24.58 5.87 33.70
N SER A 317 -23.72 6.11 34.69
CA SER A 317 -23.44 5.14 35.76
C SER A 317 -24.50 5.19 36.86
N ASP A 318 -24.98 6.39 37.18
CA ASP A 318 -25.95 6.61 38.25
C ASP A 318 -26.75 7.90 38.03
N VAL A 319 -27.97 7.93 38.58
CA VAL A 319 -28.81 9.13 38.70
C VAL A 319 -29.34 9.17 40.14
N SER A 320 -28.79 10.06 40.96
CA SER A 320 -28.96 10.02 42.42
C SER A 320 -29.10 11.41 43.05
N ASN A 321 -28.97 11.47 44.37
CA ASN A 321 -29.10 12.68 45.20
C ASN A 321 -30.33 13.56 44.87
N PRO A 322 -31.55 12.99 44.87
CA PRO A 322 -32.74 13.73 44.46
C PRO A 322 -33.06 14.84 45.47
N SER A 323 -33.30 16.05 44.96
CA SER A 323 -33.99 17.12 45.68
C SER A 323 -35.36 17.38 45.05
N THR A 324 -36.07 18.42 45.48
CA THR A 324 -37.32 18.86 44.84
C THR A 324 -37.10 19.45 43.44
N SER A 325 -35.86 19.76 43.05
CA SER A 325 -35.57 20.39 41.76
C SER A 325 -34.24 20.00 41.12
N THR A 326 -33.55 19.01 41.67
CA THR A 326 -32.24 18.56 41.19
C THR A 326 -32.08 17.04 41.23
N LEU A 327 -31.20 16.54 40.36
CA LEU A 327 -30.69 15.16 40.35
C LEU A 327 -29.21 15.21 40.00
N ASP A 328 -28.38 14.42 40.67
CA ASP A 328 -26.98 14.23 40.28
C ASP A 328 -26.89 13.15 39.20
N VAL A 329 -26.15 13.41 38.14
CA VAL A 329 -25.91 12.46 37.04
C VAL A 329 -24.42 12.20 36.93
N GLU A 330 -24.04 10.93 36.96
CA GLU A 330 -22.66 10.48 36.75
C GLU A 330 -22.56 9.67 35.45
N ILE A 331 -21.43 9.79 34.75
CA ILE A 331 -21.16 9.06 33.51
C ILE A 331 -20.05 8.02 33.69
N SER A 332 -20.22 6.87 33.05
CA SER A 332 -19.15 5.90 32.81
C SER A 332 -18.53 6.12 31.44
N SER A 333 -17.21 6.28 31.40
CA SER A 333 -16.45 6.40 30.16
C SER A 333 -16.47 5.12 29.31
N ASN A 334 -16.85 3.97 29.88
CA ASN A 334 -16.87 2.67 29.21
C ASN A 334 -15.57 2.35 28.43
N GLY A 335 -14.42 2.63 29.03
CA GLY A 335 -13.09 2.39 28.44
C GLY A 335 -12.66 3.39 27.37
N ASN A 336 -13.43 4.45 27.12
CA ASN A 336 -12.98 5.55 26.28
C ASN A 336 -11.81 6.31 26.92
N PRO A 337 -10.80 6.76 26.14
CA PRO A 337 -9.68 7.53 26.66
C PRO A 337 -10.12 8.92 27.15
N ALA A 338 -9.33 9.54 28.03
CA ALA A 338 -9.65 10.79 28.72
C ALA A 338 -10.01 11.97 27.79
N GLN A 339 -9.43 12.04 26.58
CA GLN A 339 -9.78 13.09 25.59
C GLN A 339 -11.19 12.94 24.98
N THR A 340 -11.89 11.84 25.25
CA THR A 340 -13.20 11.56 24.67
C THR A 340 -14.23 12.52 25.24
N GLN A 341 -15.08 13.07 24.38
CA GLN A 341 -16.12 14.00 24.78
C GLN A 341 -17.48 13.31 24.79
N PHE A 342 -18.30 13.69 25.78
CA PHE A 342 -19.60 13.12 26.06
C PHE A 342 -20.65 14.23 26.11
N ALA A 343 -21.87 13.89 25.70
CA ALA A 343 -23.06 14.71 25.87
C ALA A 343 -24.13 13.91 26.60
N ILE A 344 -24.71 14.51 27.64
CA ILE A 344 -25.78 13.93 28.45
C ILE A 344 -27.10 14.54 27.98
N GLN A 345 -28.06 13.68 27.67
CA GLN A 345 -29.39 14.08 27.23
C GLN A 345 -30.44 13.51 28.17
N GLU A 346 -31.34 14.36 28.62
CA GLU A 346 -32.63 13.95 29.16
C GLU A 346 -33.52 13.48 27.98
N THR A 347 -34.20 12.35 28.14
CA THR A 347 -34.87 11.65 27.02
C THR A 347 -36.00 12.41 26.33
N ALA A 348 -36.56 13.46 26.94
CA ALA A 348 -37.49 14.38 26.28
C ALA A 348 -36.80 15.35 25.29
N GLY A 349 -35.48 15.26 25.16
CA GLY A 349 -34.71 15.87 24.07
C GLY A 349 -33.76 16.99 24.51
N GLN A 350 -33.83 17.40 25.78
CA GLN A 350 -32.96 18.45 26.31
C GLN A 350 -31.60 17.88 26.74
N TYR A 351 -30.55 18.67 26.58
CA TYR A 351 -29.18 18.33 26.95
C TYR A 351 -28.78 19.04 28.24
N VAL A 352 -28.06 18.33 29.09
CA VAL A 352 -27.41 18.92 30.26
C VAL A 352 -26.34 19.89 29.79
N GLN A 353 -26.37 21.10 30.31
CA GLN A 353 -25.40 22.16 30.03
C GLN A 353 -24.26 22.14 31.07
N GLY A 354 -23.16 22.84 30.82
CA GLY A 354 -22.01 22.83 31.74
C GLY A 354 -22.25 23.44 33.12
N ASN A 355 -23.35 24.19 33.28
CA ASN A 355 -23.82 24.72 34.56
C ASN A 355 -24.93 23.85 35.20
N GLY A 356 -25.24 22.68 34.63
CA GLY A 356 -26.27 21.77 35.14
C GLY A 356 -27.70 22.08 34.68
N SER A 357 -27.98 23.16 33.94
CA SER A 357 -29.33 23.40 33.42
C SER A 357 -29.65 22.49 32.22
N LEU A 358 -30.93 22.37 31.85
CA LEU A 358 -31.36 21.70 30.62
C LEU A 358 -31.51 22.71 29.47
N GLY A 359 -30.99 22.37 28.29
CA GLY A 359 -31.00 23.22 27.09
C GLY A 359 -31.22 22.44 25.80
N SER A 360 -31.47 23.12 24.68
CA SER A 360 -31.78 22.46 23.40
C SER A 360 -30.56 21.94 22.63
N THR A 361 -29.36 22.42 22.97
CA THR A 361 -28.12 22.11 22.24
C THR A 361 -27.20 21.23 23.07
N ALA A 362 -26.59 20.24 22.43
CA ALA A 362 -25.62 19.36 23.08
C ALA A 362 -24.37 20.13 23.51
N VAL A 363 -24.03 20.05 24.80
CA VAL A 363 -22.74 20.46 25.32
C VAL A 363 -21.86 19.23 25.42
N TRP A 364 -20.63 19.36 24.91
CA TRP A 364 -19.67 18.28 24.84
C TRP A 364 -18.51 18.55 25.78
N GLN A 365 -18.30 17.68 26.76
CA GLN A 365 -17.19 17.77 27.72
C GLN A 365 -16.54 16.42 27.95
N THR A 366 -15.31 16.40 28.45
CA THR A 366 -14.66 15.16 28.90
C THR A 366 -15.32 14.62 30.15
N ALA A 367 -15.08 13.34 30.47
CA ALA A 367 -15.60 12.75 31.71
C ALA A 367 -15.11 13.51 32.95
N ASP A 368 -13.85 13.92 32.99
CA ASP A 368 -13.28 14.69 34.11
C ASP A 368 -13.97 16.05 34.29
N ALA A 369 -14.36 16.71 33.20
CA ALA A 369 -15.04 18.00 33.24
C ALA A 369 -16.52 17.86 33.64
N TRP A 370 -17.18 16.77 33.25
CA TRP A 370 -18.51 16.44 33.73
C TRP A 370 -18.49 16.06 35.21
N SER A 371 -17.52 15.24 35.63
CA SER A 371 -17.48 14.64 36.96
C SER A 371 -18.86 14.04 37.31
N VAL A 372 -19.35 14.27 38.52
CA VAL A 372 -20.78 14.23 38.85
C VAL A 372 -21.37 15.61 38.57
N ILE A 373 -22.38 15.69 37.69
CA ILE A 373 -23.06 16.95 37.38
C ILE A 373 -24.44 16.99 38.05
N THR A 374 -24.69 18.03 38.86
CA THR A 374 -26.02 18.31 39.41
C THR A 374 -26.89 18.95 38.34
N VAL A 375 -27.88 18.21 37.83
CA VAL A 375 -28.90 18.73 36.92
C VAL A 375 -29.92 19.53 37.72
N THR A 376 -30.22 20.75 37.29
CA THR A 376 -31.04 21.73 38.01
C THR A 376 -32.28 22.17 37.24
N GLY A 377 -33.22 22.82 37.92
CA GLY A 377 -34.44 23.35 37.32
C GLY A 377 -35.48 22.27 36.99
N LEU A 378 -35.43 21.14 37.71
CA LEU A 378 -36.34 20.03 37.55
C LEU A 378 -37.65 20.28 38.33
N ASN A 379 -38.74 19.66 37.87
CA ASN A 379 -40.01 19.68 38.57
C ASN A 379 -40.02 18.65 39.70
N ALA A 380 -40.61 18.99 40.84
CA ALA A 380 -40.76 18.07 41.97
C ALA A 380 -41.61 16.84 41.61
N ALA A 381 -41.41 15.73 42.33
CA ALA A 381 -42.09 14.44 42.11
C ALA A 381 -42.09 13.94 40.65
N THR A 382 -41.13 14.35 39.83
CA THR A 382 -41.05 14.01 38.42
C THR A 382 -39.87 13.06 38.16
N THR A 383 -40.13 12.00 37.40
CA THR A 383 -39.07 11.08 36.93
C THR A 383 -38.42 11.64 35.69
N TYR A 384 -37.11 11.82 35.75
CA TYR A 384 -36.26 12.17 34.62
C TYR A 384 -35.42 10.99 34.20
N THR A 385 -35.21 10.84 32.90
CA THR A 385 -34.45 9.73 32.33
C THR A 385 -33.33 10.28 31.47
N PHE A 386 -32.10 9.86 31.73
CA PHE A 386 -30.89 10.37 31.09
C PHE A 386 -30.21 9.28 30.27
N ARG A 387 -29.63 9.68 29.13
CA ARG A 387 -28.80 8.85 28.25
C ARG A 387 -27.59 9.64 27.79
N VAL A 388 -26.50 8.96 27.45
CA VAL A 388 -25.21 9.59 27.11
C VAL A 388 -24.78 9.13 25.73
N LYS A 389 -24.13 9.99 24.96
CA LYS A 389 -23.39 9.63 23.75
C LYS A 389 -21.98 10.20 23.80
N ALA A 390 -21.04 9.57 23.11
CA ALA A 390 -19.66 10.01 23.01
C ALA A 390 -19.34 10.45 21.57
N ARG A 391 -18.21 11.12 21.36
CA ARG A 391 -17.64 11.35 20.03
C ARG A 391 -16.14 11.15 20.01
N ASN A 392 -15.61 10.64 18.90
CA ASN A 392 -14.18 10.44 18.72
C ASN A 392 -13.47 11.75 18.31
N GLY A 393 -12.15 11.68 18.08
CA GLY A 393 -11.35 12.83 17.66
C GLY A 393 -11.72 13.43 16.30
N ASP A 394 -12.45 12.70 15.46
CA ASP A 394 -13.03 13.18 14.19
C ASP A 394 -14.47 13.69 14.36
N LEU A 395 -14.93 13.85 15.61
CA LEU A 395 -16.29 14.27 15.97
C LEU A 395 -17.38 13.30 15.50
N VAL A 396 -17.03 12.06 15.18
CA VAL A 396 -18.00 11.00 14.87
C VAL A 396 -18.65 10.56 16.17
N GLU A 397 -19.96 10.76 16.26
CA GLU A 397 -20.75 10.45 17.44
C GLU A 397 -21.13 8.97 17.49
N THR A 398 -21.18 8.42 18.70
CA THR A 398 -21.80 7.13 18.97
C THR A 398 -23.32 7.25 18.91
N GLY A 399 -24.01 6.12 18.85
CA GLY A 399 -25.41 6.07 19.30
C GLY A 399 -25.52 6.45 20.78
N PHE A 400 -26.74 6.73 21.23
CA PHE A 400 -26.99 6.90 22.66
C PHE A 400 -26.85 5.57 23.41
N SER A 401 -26.41 5.67 24.65
CA SER A 401 -26.39 4.61 25.64
C SER A 401 -27.78 4.07 25.99
N GLY A 402 -27.81 3.02 26.80
CA GLY A 402 -29.00 2.71 27.60
C GLY A 402 -29.34 3.87 28.55
N PRO A 403 -30.63 4.14 28.81
CA PRO A 403 -31.04 5.19 29.72
C PRO A 403 -30.99 4.77 31.20
N VAL A 404 -30.79 5.73 32.10
CA VAL A 404 -30.93 5.59 33.56
C VAL A 404 -31.86 6.67 34.09
N SER A 405 -32.73 6.35 35.05
CA SER A 405 -33.75 7.27 35.56
C SER A 405 -33.55 7.61 37.03
N GLY A 406 -33.99 8.81 37.43
CA GLY A 406 -34.13 9.22 38.81
C GLY A 406 -35.41 10.04 39.01
N THR A 407 -35.96 10.02 40.21
CA THR A 407 -37.18 10.77 40.56
C THR A 407 -36.85 11.83 41.59
N THR A 408 -37.12 13.09 41.27
CA THR A 408 -37.01 14.20 42.24
C THR A 408 -37.96 13.98 43.41
N VAL A 409 -37.60 14.49 44.59
CA VAL A 409 -38.45 14.43 45.78
C VAL A 409 -39.71 15.28 45.57
N GLY A 410 -40.84 14.85 46.13
CA GLY A 410 -42.08 15.64 46.11
C GLY A 410 -41.98 16.89 46.98
N MET A 411 -42.69 17.95 46.60
CA MET A 411 -43.03 19.03 47.53
C MET A 411 -44.15 18.52 48.42
N PHE A 412 -43.89 18.41 49.72
CA PHE A 412 -44.96 18.18 50.69
C PHE A 412 -45.53 19.54 51.10
N GLU A 413 -46.84 19.73 50.97
CA GLU A 413 -47.48 20.91 51.55
C GLU A 413 -47.30 20.89 53.09
N PRO A 414 -47.12 22.07 53.72
CA PRO A 414 -47.15 22.16 55.17
C PRO A 414 -48.52 21.73 55.69
N ILE A 415 -48.54 20.69 56.53
CA ILE A 415 -49.76 20.21 57.16
C ILE A 415 -49.77 20.73 58.59
N VAL A 416 -50.81 21.49 58.96
CA VAL A 416 -51.07 21.93 60.33
C VAL A 416 -52.40 21.35 60.80
N THR A 417 -52.37 20.57 61.88
CA THR A 417 -53.56 19.92 62.45
C THR A 417 -53.76 20.39 63.88
N VAL A 418 -54.98 20.79 64.23
CA VAL A 418 -55.36 21.02 65.63
C VAL A 418 -55.71 19.67 66.25
N VAL A 419 -54.81 19.13 67.07
CA VAL A 419 -54.96 17.80 67.69
C VAL A 419 -55.68 17.87 69.04
N ALA A 420 -55.71 19.05 69.66
CA ALA A 420 -56.54 19.34 70.83
C ALA A 420 -57.09 20.77 70.70
N PRO A 421 -58.35 20.99 70.28
CA PRO A 421 -58.91 22.32 70.13
C PRO A 421 -59.12 22.98 71.49
N LEU A 422 -59.07 24.32 71.53
CA LEU A 422 -59.48 25.10 72.70
C LEU A 422 -60.93 24.75 73.07
N PRO A 423 -61.21 24.37 74.33
CA PRO A 423 -62.58 24.17 74.78
C PRO A 423 -63.38 25.48 74.66
N PRO A 424 -64.70 25.42 74.42
CA PRO A 424 -65.54 26.60 74.50
C PRO A 424 -65.35 27.30 75.84
N PHE A 425 -65.28 28.63 75.80
CA PHE A 425 -65.14 29.46 76.99
C PHE A 425 -66.30 29.35 77.99
N GLY A 426 -67.46 28.81 77.56
CA GLY A 426 -68.63 28.61 78.41
C GLY A 426 -69.19 29.91 78.98
N SER A 427 -69.98 29.80 80.06
CA SER A 427 -70.44 30.95 80.84
C SER A 427 -69.29 31.50 81.69
N ILE A 428 -68.41 32.32 81.12
CA ILE A 428 -67.36 32.99 81.90
C ILE A 428 -68.03 33.91 82.93
N CYS A 429 -67.80 33.65 84.21
CA CYS A 429 -68.16 34.59 85.27
C CYS A 429 -67.29 35.86 85.16
N VAL A 430 -67.91 37.04 85.26
CA VAL A 430 -67.22 38.34 85.23
C VAL A 430 -66.13 38.36 86.31
N ASN A 431 -64.90 38.76 85.97
CA ASN A 431 -63.71 38.84 86.85
C ASN A 431 -63.05 37.51 87.28
N THR A 432 -63.23 36.42 86.54
CA THR A 432 -62.47 35.16 86.78
C THR A 432 -61.48 34.86 85.66
N GLN A 433 -60.27 34.42 86.01
CA GLN A 433 -59.24 33.97 85.07
C GLN A 433 -59.25 32.43 84.97
N ALA A 434 -59.13 31.90 83.75
CA ALA A 434 -58.95 30.48 83.49
C ALA A 434 -57.85 30.29 82.43
N ILE A 435 -56.90 29.39 82.70
CA ILE A 435 -55.87 28.99 81.73
C ILE A 435 -56.42 27.85 80.90
N GLN A 436 -56.50 28.05 79.59
CA GLN A 436 -56.86 27.03 78.61
C GLN A 436 -55.67 26.83 77.67
N SER A 437 -55.49 25.61 77.18
CA SER A 437 -54.44 25.27 76.22
C SER A 437 -55.04 24.51 75.03
N PHE A 438 -54.46 24.73 73.85
CA PHE A 438 -54.68 23.89 72.67
C PHE A 438 -53.33 23.32 72.23
N THR A 439 -53.37 22.30 71.37
CA THR A 439 -52.18 21.69 70.79
C THR A 439 -52.34 21.61 69.28
N ILE A 440 -51.31 22.05 68.57
CA ILE A 440 -51.16 21.91 67.12
C ILE A 440 -50.01 20.96 66.83
N ASP A 441 -50.22 20.05 65.89
CA ASP A 441 -49.15 19.28 65.26
C ASP A 441 -48.92 19.84 63.86
N ALA A 442 -47.66 20.05 63.51
CA ALA A 442 -47.29 20.56 62.20
C ALA A 442 -46.16 19.72 61.59
N THR A 443 -46.29 19.40 60.30
CA THR A 443 -45.29 18.66 59.53
C THR A 443 -45.03 19.36 58.19
N ASN A 444 -43.85 19.15 57.61
CA ASN A 444 -43.43 19.75 56.33
C ASN A 444 -43.45 21.29 56.31
N LEU A 445 -43.08 21.93 57.42
CA LEU A 445 -42.98 23.39 57.51
C LEU A 445 -41.88 23.93 56.60
N ASP A 446 -42.15 25.04 55.92
CA ASP A 446 -41.29 25.66 54.90
C ASP A 446 -40.68 27.01 55.34
N GLY A 447 -40.81 27.36 56.62
CA GLY A 447 -40.35 28.64 57.18
C GLY A 447 -41.36 29.78 57.07
N SER A 448 -42.53 29.56 56.47
CA SER A 448 -43.63 30.53 56.47
C SER A 448 -44.24 30.70 57.87
N ASN A 449 -44.74 31.91 58.17
CA ASN A 449 -45.42 32.18 59.44
C ASN A 449 -46.73 31.38 59.56
N ILE A 450 -46.89 30.63 60.64
CA ILE A 450 -48.17 30.02 61.01
C ILE A 450 -49.01 31.07 61.74
N THR A 451 -50.13 31.48 61.14
CA THR A 451 -51.07 32.40 61.78
C THR A 451 -52.14 31.60 62.53
N ILE A 452 -52.17 31.71 63.86
CA ILE A 452 -53.21 31.11 64.69
C ILE A 452 -54.32 32.15 64.88
N GLY A 453 -55.47 31.97 64.24
CA GLY A 453 -56.63 32.88 64.39
C GLY A 453 -57.32 32.72 65.75
N SER A 454 -58.00 33.78 66.22
CA SER A 454 -58.85 33.69 67.42
C SER A 454 -60.07 32.81 67.15
N LEU A 455 -60.69 32.28 68.22
CA LEU A 455 -61.96 31.56 68.10
C LEU A 455 -63.04 32.47 67.51
N GLN A 456 -63.98 31.91 66.74
CA GLN A 456 -65.08 32.67 66.15
C GLN A 456 -65.86 33.42 67.24
N GLY A 457 -66.00 34.74 67.08
CA GLY A 457 -66.63 35.63 68.08
C GLY A 457 -65.69 36.15 69.16
N PHE A 458 -64.42 35.75 69.15
CA PHE A 458 -63.37 36.23 70.04
C PHE A 458 -62.29 36.97 69.26
N SER A 459 -61.60 37.89 69.91
CA SER A 459 -60.41 38.57 69.39
C SER A 459 -59.27 38.39 70.38
N TYR A 460 -58.02 38.38 69.90
CA TYR A 460 -56.88 38.38 70.80
C TYR A 460 -56.79 39.74 71.51
N SER A 461 -56.58 39.70 72.83
CA SER A 461 -56.22 40.92 73.54
C SER A 461 -54.81 41.34 73.16
N LEU A 462 -54.61 42.64 72.87
CA LEU A 462 -53.29 43.23 72.61
C LEU A 462 -52.66 43.85 73.88
N SER A 463 -53.36 43.75 75.01
CA SER A 463 -52.90 44.15 76.34
C SER A 463 -53.35 43.12 77.37
N GLU A 464 -52.45 42.72 78.27
CA GLU A 464 -52.81 41.91 79.44
C GLU A 464 -53.86 42.59 80.33
#